data_AF-A0A1Q9E601-F1
#
_entry.id   AF-A0A1Q9E601-F1
#
_cell.length_a   1.000
_cell.length_b   1.000
_cell.length_c   1.000
_cell.angle_alpha   90.00
_cell.angle_beta   90.00
_cell.angle_gamma   90.00
#
_symmetry.space_group_name_H-M   'P 1'
#
loop_
_entity.id
_entity.type
_entity.pdbx_description
1 polymer ?
#
loop_
_entity_poly.entity_id
_entity_poly.type
_entity_poly.pdbx_seq_one_letter_code
_entity_poly.pdbx_strand_id
1 'polypeptide(L)'
;MDSDSLENEAVPDEKTAIPNTEPCAAVDPAPLQQEPIDQEGLEDDEIQTQIDLLKDFLERLEVTRPEVVRVTQARHALWRFGRALREGHNGPDRYHQSEVRRHIAQFWSHSWRGNNTVSKILLLLVVYNGLPAVLVGSVAFVSVRIGLQPEFELRPIVPNAAAWSMLAGVVLSSLTLLTWPSRRRVFLDRICIHQKDERLKAEGMLNLAALLKYSQSLLVCWDPSYMQRMWCTVELAAYLKCHPEGPLIIRLSVGALNTGLAPTRLLMLLFSKTFLQRSSAV
;
A
#
# COMPACT_ATOMS: atom_id res chain seq x y z
N MET A 1 55.72 -31.98 21.08
CA MET A 1 56.51 -30.83 20.64
C MET A 1 55.53 -29.69 20.49
N ASP A 2 55.54 -28.88 21.55
CA ASP A 2 55.25 -27.45 21.64
C ASP A 2 53.83 -27.01 21.23
N SER A 3 52.92 -26.63 22.14
CA SER A 3 52.99 -25.58 23.19
C SER A 3 53.12 -24.17 22.60
N ASP A 4 52.38 -23.26 23.23
CA ASP A 4 52.32 -21.80 23.04
C ASP A 4 51.39 -21.29 21.93
N SER A 5 50.52 -20.29 22.12
CA SER A 5 49.87 -19.62 23.25
C SER A 5 49.14 -18.44 22.60
N LEU A 6 47.81 -18.48 22.54
CA LEU A 6 46.99 -17.35 22.07
C LEU A 6 46.60 -16.51 23.29
N GLU A 7 47.45 -15.55 23.65
CA GLU A 7 47.10 -14.44 24.54
C GLU A 7 47.79 -13.17 24.03
N ASN A 8 46.97 -12.17 23.71
CA ASN A 8 47.22 -10.72 23.73
C ASN A 8 46.08 -10.05 22.95
N GLU A 9 45.46 -8.95 23.36
CA GLU A 9 45.70 -8.12 24.52
C GLU A 9 44.44 -7.27 24.74
N ALA A 10 44.11 -7.07 26.01
CA ALA A 10 43.13 -6.11 26.45
C ALA A 10 43.64 -4.68 26.18
N VAL A 11 42.70 -3.79 25.89
CA VAL A 11 42.90 -2.34 25.82
C VAL A 11 42.98 -1.76 27.25
N PRO A 12 44.02 -0.98 27.59
CA PRO A 12 43.93 -0.06 28.71
C PRO A 12 44.17 1.40 28.32
N ASP A 13 43.50 2.26 29.11
CA ASP A 13 43.55 3.72 29.18
C ASP A 13 44.94 4.34 29.08
N GLU A 14 45.03 5.48 28.36
CA GLU A 14 46.11 6.44 28.59
C GLU A 14 45.56 7.88 28.66
N LYS A 15 45.52 8.38 29.90
CA LYS A 15 45.35 9.79 30.25
C LYS A 15 46.69 10.52 30.13
N THR A 16 46.58 11.81 29.81
CA THR A 16 47.48 12.94 30.16
C THR A 16 48.82 13.09 29.43
N ALA A 17 48.90 14.13 28.58
CA ALA A 17 49.93 15.18 28.68
C ALA A 17 49.55 16.39 27.79
N ILE A 18 49.30 17.56 28.41
CA ILE A 18 49.22 18.86 27.73
C ILE A 18 50.59 19.54 27.94
N PRO A 19 51.29 20.00 26.89
CA PRO A 19 52.55 20.72 27.06
C PRO A 19 52.30 22.20 27.37
N ASN A 20 53.07 22.72 28.34
CA ASN A 20 53.15 24.12 28.72
C ASN A 20 53.63 25.02 27.57
N THR A 21 52.96 26.15 27.34
CA THR A 21 53.52 27.28 26.58
C THR A 21 53.32 28.57 27.38
N GLU A 22 54.39 29.37 27.47
CA GLU A 22 54.52 30.60 28.26
C GLU A 22 53.64 31.76 27.73
N PRO A 23 53.35 32.78 28.57
CA PRO A 23 52.40 33.85 28.24
C PRO A 23 53.08 35.02 27.51
N CYS A 24 52.69 35.27 26.26
CA CYS A 24 53.03 36.52 25.55
C CYS A 24 51.88 37.54 25.64
N ALA A 25 52.19 38.65 26.30
CA ALA A 25 51.66 40.01 26.17
C ALA A 25 50.26 40.21 25.56
N ALA A 26 49.36 40.72 26.40
CA ALA A 26 48.09 41.31 25.98
C ALA A 26 48.34 42.49 25.02
N VAL A 27 47.90 42.32 23.77
CA VAL A 27 47.63 43.41 22.84
C VAL A 27 46.11 43.52 22.77
N ASP A 28 45.57 44.63 23.25
CA ASP A 28 44.13 44.91 23.16
C ASP A 28 43.69 44.88 21.69
N PRO A 29 42.75 44.02 21.29
CA PRO A 29 42.17 44.12 19.97
C PRO A 29 41.29 45.37 19.92
N ALA A 30 41.61 46.27 18.98
CA ALA A 30 40.72 47.37 18.60
C ALA A 30 39.31 46.82 18.31
N PRO A 31 38.24 47.53 18.69
CA PRO A 31 36.88 47.04 18.46
C PRO A 31 36.61 46.99 16.96
N LEU A 32 36.57 45.78 16.41
CA LEU A 32 35.95 45.51 15.12
C LEU A 32 34.47 45.83 15.27
N GLN A 33 34.04 46.91 14.61
CA GLN A 33 32.64 47.18 14.36
C GLN A 33 32.09 46.01 13.54
N GLN A 34 31.36 45.11 14.20
CA GLN A 34 30.44 44.21 13.51
C GLN A 34 29.27 45.06 13.04
N GLU A 35 29.18 45.32 11.73
CA GLU A 35 27.91 45.73 11.15
C GLU A 35 26.92 44.57 11.35
N PRO A 36 25.72 44.82 11.91
CA PRO A 36 24.69 43.81 11.99
C PRO A 36 24.22 43.52 10.56
N ILE A 37 24.50 42.32 10.09
CA ILE A 37 23.95 41.83 8.84
C ILE A 37 22.50 41.42 9.16
N ASP A 38 21.54 42.23 8.73
CA ASP A 38 20.09 42.02 8.84
C ASP A 38 19.59 40.84 7.97
N GLN A 39 20.29 39.70 7.95
CA GLN A 39 19.94 38.54 7.11
C GLN A 39 18.87 37.63 7.74
N GLU A 40 18.77 37.56 9.08
CA GLU A 40 17.80 36.68 9.74
C GLU A 40 16.34 37.08 9.47
N GLY A 41 16.03 38.38 9.33
CA GLY A 41 14.67 38.85 9.06
C GLY A 41 14.20 38.65 7.61
N LEU A 42 15.12 38.63 6.65
CA LEU A 42 14.79 38.52 5.22
C LEU A 42 14.52 37.07 4.80
N GLU A 43 15.24 36.10 5.39
CA GLU A 43 15.04 34.67 5.13
C GLU A 43 13.70 34.17 5.71
N ASP A 44 13.30 34.65 6.89
CA ASP A 44 12.04 34.28 7.52
C ASP A 44 10.82 34.78 6.74
N ASP A 45 10.87 36.02 6.23
CA ASP A 45 9.82 36.59 5.39
C ASP A 45 9.69 35.86 4.03
N GLU A 46 10.80 35.44 3.44
CA GLU A 46 10.80 34.65 2.20
C GLU A 46 10.19 33.25 2.42
N ILE A 47 10.57 32.58 3.51
CA ILE A 47 10.01 31.27 3.90
C ILE A 47 8.50 31.40 4.15
N GLN A 48 8.08 32.41 4.90
CA GLN A 48 6.67 32.62 5.21
C GLN A 48 5.86 32.90 3.94
N THR A 49 6.40 33.69 3.01
CA THR A 49 5.79 33.95 1.70
C THR A 49 5.62 32.66 0.88
N GLN A 50 6.64 31.79 0.87
CA GLN A 50 6.56 30.50 0.18
C GLN A 50 5.52 29.56 0.83
N ILE A 51 5.42 29.56 2.16
CA ILE A 51 4.41 28.79 2.89
C ILE A 51 3.01 29.27 2.54
N ASP A 52 2.78 30.57 2.51
CA ASP A 52 1.45 31.12 2.21
C ASP A 52 1.07 30.89 0.74
N LEU A 53 2.02 30.98 -0.19
CA LEU A 53 1.80 30.58 -1.58
C LEU A 53 1.50 29.09 -1.73
N LEU A 54 2.15 28.23 -0.94
CA LEU A 54 1.87 26.79 -0.90
C LEU A 54 0.48 26.51 -0.30
N LYS A 55 0.06 27.23 0.74
CA LYS A 55 -1.30 27.13 1.29
C LYS A 55 -2.32 27.51 0.23
N ASP A 56 -2.14 28.65 -0.43
CA ASP A 56 -3.03 29.12 -1.50
C ASP A 56 -3.14 28.09 -2.64
N PHE A 57 -2.01 27.49 -3.03
CA PHE A 57 -1.97 26.42 -4.02
C PHE A 57 -2.72 25.15 -3.56
N LEU A 58 -2.47 24.73 -2.31
CA LEU A 58 -3.13 23.58 -1.69
C LEU A 58 -4.62 23.82 -1.44
N GLU A 59 -5.07 25.07 -1.32
CA GLU A 59 -6.48 25.42 -1.20
C GLU A 59 -7.19 25.39 -2.55
N ARG A 60 -6.51 25.85 -3.62
CA ARG A 60 -7.03 25.78 -4.98
C ARG A 60 -7.18 24.34 -5.47
N LEU A 61 -6.29 23.45 -5.01
CA LEU A 61 -6.28 22.02 -5.36
C LEU A 61 -6.29 21.84 -6.88
N GLU A 62 -5.56 22.71 -7.57
CA GLU A 62 -5.43 22.67 -9.02
C GLU A 62 -4.20 21.88 -9.42
N VAL A 63 -4.31 21.20 -10.55
CA VAL A 63 -3.16 20.47 -11.11
C VAL A 63 -2.25 21.46 -11.82
N THR A 64 -0.97 21.44 -11.47
CA THR A 64 0.09 22.20 -12.16
C THR A 64 0.10 21.93 -13.67
N ARG A 65 -0.07 20.66 -14.06
CA ARG A 65 -0.15 20.21 -15.45
C ARG A 65 -1.16 19.08 -15.60
N PRO A 66 -1.91 19.01 -16.71
CA PRO A 66 -2.88 17.94 -16.95
C PRO A 66 -2.21 16.56 -17.05
N GLU A 67 -0.92 16.50 -17.38
CA GLU A 67 -0.13 15.27 -17.51
C GLU A 67 0.17 14.59 -16.17
N VAL A 68 0.05 15.32 -15.06
CA VAL A 68 0.25 14.79 -13.70
C VAL A 68 -0.91 13.88 -13.30
N VAL A 69 -2.09 14.06 -13.90
CA VAL A 69 -3.25 13.20 -13.66
C VAL A 69 -3.05 11.88 -14.40
N ARG A 70 -2.48 10.91 -13.70
CA ARG A 70 -2.13 9.59 -14.26
C ARG A 70 -2.84 8.48 -13.52
N VAL A 71 -3.19 7.42 -14.24
CA VAL A 71 -3.80 6.22 -13.68
C VAL A 71 -3.11 4.98 -14.19
N THR A 72 -3.25 3.88 -13.47
CA THR A 72 -2.85 2.55 -13.95
C THR A 72 -4.03 1.59 -13.92
N GLN A 73 -3.87 0.43 -14.54
CA GLN A 73 -4.87 -0.62 -14.46
C GLN A 73 -4.63 -1.46 -13.20
N ALA A 74 -5.69 -1.84 -12.50
CA ALA A 74 -5.61 -2.67 -11.29
C ALA A 74 -4.79 -3.95 -11.53
N ARG A 75 -4.84 -4.54 -12.73
CA ARG A 75 -3.99 -5.67 -13.09
C ARG A 75 -2.48 -5.40 -12.94
N HIS A 76 -2.00 -4.19 -13.26
CA HIS A 76 -0.56 -3.87 -13.16
C HIS A 76 -0.15 -3.73 -11.69
N ALA A 77 -1.02 -3.14 -10.86
CA ALA A 77 -0.82 -3.03 -9.42
C ALA A 77 -0.83 -4.40 -8.72
N LEU A 78 -1.74 -5.31 -9.12
CA LEU A 78 -1.93 -6.62 -8.50
C LEU A 78 -1.07 -7.74 -9.12
N TRP A 79 -0.38 -7.48 -10.22
CA TRP A 79 0.44 -8.45 -10.92
C TRP A 79 1.52 -9.07 -10.01
N ARG A 80 1.76 -10.38 -10.17
CA ARG A 80 2.68 -11.18 -9.33
C ARG A 80 2.45 -10.97 -7.82
N PHE A 81 1.21 -11.17 -7.38
CA PHE A 81 0.80 -10.99 -5.98
C PHE A 81 1.13 -9.60 -5.45
N GLY A 82 0.70 -8.57 -6.19
CA GLY A 82 0.91 -7.18 -5.80
C GLY A 82 2.38 -6.81 -5.70
N ARG A 83 3.22 -7.26 -6.65
CA ARG A 83 4.67 -6.99 -6.62
C ARG A 83 4.97 -5.50 -6.46
N ALA A 84 4.21 -4.63 -7.13
CA ALA A 84 4.33 -3.19 -7.01
C ALA A 84 4.04 -2.65 -5.60
N LEU A 85 3.18 -3.33 -4.82
CA LEU A 85 2.84 -2.97 -3.44
C LEU A 85 3.81 -3.59 -2.42
N ARG A 86 4.52 -4.66 -2.78
CA ARG A 86 5.50 -5.34 -1.92
C ARG A 86 6.91 -4.78 -2.05
N GLU A 87 7.24 -4.27 -3.22
CA GLU A 87 8.53 -3.65 -3.48
C GLU A 87 8.60 -2.30 -2.74
N GLY A 88 9.53 -2.19 -1.79
CA GLY A 88 9.82 -0.93 -1.10
C GLY A 88 10.42 0.12 -2.06
N HIS A 89 10.93 1.21 -1.49
CA HIS A 89 11.42 2.36 -2.27
C HIS A 89 12.46 2.00 -3.34
N ASN A 90 13.31 1.01 -3.05
CA ASN A 90 14.40 0.53 -3.92
C ASN A 90 13.94 -0.31 -5.14
N GLY A 91 12.63 -0.56 -5.28
CA GLY A 91 12.09 -1.27 -6.44
C GLY A 91 12.27 -0.51 -7.77
N PRO A 92 12.14 -1.20 -8.91
CA PRO A 92 12.22 -0.57 -10.24
C PRO A 92 11.10 0.46 -10.41
N ASP A 93 11.38 1.50 -11.18
CA ASP A 93 10.36 2.47 -11.54
C ASP A 93 9.32 1.85 -12.49
N ARG A 94 8.05 2.12 -12.22
CA ARG A 94 6.91 1.56 -12.96
C ARG A 94 6.08 2.65 -13.64
N TYR A 95 6.62 3.86 -13.75
CA TYR A 95 5.90 5.02 -14.28
C TYR A 95 5.38 4.80 -15.71
N HIS A 96 6.13 4.05 -16.53
CA HIS A 96 5.70 3.64 -17.88
C HIS A 96 4.39 2.83 -17.93
N GLN A 97 3.95 2.25 -16.80
CA GLN A 97 2.70 1.48 -16.68
C GLN A 97 1.48 2.36 -16.36
N SER A 98 1.70 3.67 -16.21
CA SER A 98 0.66 4.66 -16.00
C SER A 98 0.32 5.40 -17.30
N GLU A 99 -0.93 5.84 -17.43
CA GLU A 99 -1.46 6.60 -18.57
C GLU A 99 -2.07 7.93 -18.09
N VAL A 100 -1.90 9.00 -18.87
CA VAL A 100 -2.50 10.31 -18.59
C VAL A 100 -4.01 10.25 -18.82
N ARG A 101 -4.80 10.77 -17.89
CA ARG A 101 -6.27 10.84 -17.97
C ARG A 101 -6.79 12.14 -17.37
N ARG A 102 -8.01 12.52 -17.71
CA ARG A 102 -8.67 13.73 -17.16
C ARG A 102 -9.26 13.51 -15.76
N HIS A 103 -9.51 12.27 -15.38
CA HIS A 103 -10.14 11.90 -14.12
C HIS A 103 -9.57 10.58 -13.60
N ILE A 104 -9.64 10.39 -12.29
CA ILE A 104 -9.22 9.17 -11.61
C ILE A 104 -10.50 8.44 -11.18
N ALA A 105 -10.70 7.20 -11.64
CA ALA A 105 -11.93 6.46 -11.30
C ALA A 105 -11.95 6.07 -9.82
N GLN A 106 -10.79 5.67 -9.29
CA GLN A 106 -10.63 5.34 -7.88
C GLN A 106 -9.20 5.62 -7.44
N PHE A 107 -9.06 6.31 -6.32
CA PHE A 107 -7.79 6.52 -5.64
C PHE A 107 -7.57 5.43 -4.61
N TRP A 108 -6.40 4.77 -4.62
CA TRP A 108 -6.05 3.79 -3.60
C TRP A 108 -5.20 4.46 -2.53
N SER A 109 -5.76 4.60 -1.32
CA SER A 109 -4.98 4.99 -0.15
C SER A 109 -4.66 3.78 0.72
N HIS A 110 -3.41 3.67 1.12
CA HIS A 110 -2.92 2.59 1.96
C HIS A 110 -1.66 2.99 2.72
N SER A 111 -1.41 2.37 3.87
CA SER A 111 -0.12 2.54 4.55
C SER A 111 0.93 1.59 3.97
N TRP A 112 2.15 2.08 3.74
CA TRP A 112 3.27 1.27 3.27
C TRP A 112 4.02 0.53 4.39
N ARG A 113 3.66 0.72 5.67
CA ARG A 113 4.29 0.04 6.82
C ARG A 113 3.48 -1.18 7.21
N GLY A 114 4.19 -2.25 7.56
CA GLY A 114 3.64 -3.35 8.33
C GLY A 114 3.71 -4.70 7.63
N ASN A 115 3.66 -5.76 8.43
CA ASN A 115 3.66 -7.16 7.99
C ASN A 115 2.36 -7.55 7.24
N ASN A 116 1.41 -6.62 7.11
CA ASN A 116 0.06 -6.86 6.59
C ASN A 116 -0.10 -6.51 5.10
N THR A 117 0.98 -6.24 4.37
CA THR A 117 0.91 -5.94 2.92
C THR A 117 0.22 -7.06 2.14
N VAL A 118 0.42 -8.32 2.53
CA VAL A 118 -0.26 -9.48 1.91
C VAL A 118 -1.78 -9.42 2.10
N SER A 119 -2.25 -9.07 3.29
CA SER A 119 -3.70 -8.92 3.57
C SER A 119 -4.32 -7.82 2.72
N LYS A 120 -3.62 -6.70 2.51
CA LYS A 120 -4.07 -5.61 1.61
C LYS A 120 -4.15 -6.07 0.17
N ILE A 121 -3.16 -6.83 -0.30
CA ILE A 121 -3.14 -7.39 -1.65
C ILE A 121 -4.28 -8.38 -1.83
N LEU A 122 -4.51 -9.28 -0.87
CA LEU A 122 -5.62 -10.23 -0.90
C LEU A 122 -6.97 -9.50 -0.92
N LEU A 123 -7.12 -8.47 -0.09
CA LEU A 123 -8.30 -7.60 -0.09
C LEU A 123 -8.53 -6.99 -1.47
N LEU A 124 -7.50 -6.42 -2.09
CA LEU A 124 -7.60 -5.83 -3.43
C LEU A 124 -7.92 -6.89 -4.50
N LEU A 125 -7.33 -8.09 -4.42
CA LEU A 125 -7.68 -9.21 -5.31
C LEU A 125 -9.15 -9.58 -5.17
N VAL A 126 -9.68 -9.67 -3.94
CA VAL A 126 -11.11 -9.94 -3.71
C VAL A 126 -11.99 -8.82 -4.25
N VAL A 127 -11.64 -7.56 -4.04
CA VAL A 127 -12.41 -6.40 -4.51
C VAL A 127 -12.45 -6.31 -6.04
N TYR A 128 -11.35 -6.64 -6.72
CA TYR A 128 -11.21 -6.43 -8.16
C TYR A 128 -11.46 -7.67 -9.01
N ASN A 129 -11.18 -8.86 -8.47
CA ASN A 129 -11.25 -10.15 -9.18
C ASN A 129 -12.26 -11.12 -8.55
N GLY A 130 -12.85 -10.80 -7.38
CA GLY A 130 -13.72 -11.72 -6.63
C GLY A 130 -14.98 -12.15 -7.38
N LEU A 131 -15.70 -11.22 -8.04
CA LEU A 131 -16.91 -11.57 -8.78
C LEU A 131 -16.62 -12.54 -9.96
N PRO A 132 -15.66 -12.26 -10.87
CA PRO A 132 -15.23 -13.24 -11.86
C PRO A 132 -14.83 -14.58 -11.26
N ALA A 133 -14.09 -14.58 -10.14
CA ALA A 133 -13.64 -15.79 -9.47
C ALA A 133 -14.79 -16.65 -8.96
N VAL A 134 -15.84 -16.04 -8.40
CA VAL A 134 -17.05 -16.74 -7.97
C VAL A 134 -17.78 -17.32 -9.18
N LEU A 135 -18.02 -16.52 -10.22
CA LEU A 135 -18.75 -16.96 -11.41
C LEU A 135 -18.07 -18.13 -12.11
N VAL A 136 -16.76 -18.03 -12.39
CA VAL A 136 -16.00 -19.09 -13.06
C VAL A 136 -15.92 -20.34 -12.19
N GLY A 137 -15.70 -20.20 -10.88
CA GLY A 137 -15.69 -21.34 -9.95
C GLY A 137 -17.05 -22.04 -9.86
N SER A 138 -18.15 -21.29 -9.81
CA SER A 138 -19.51 -21.83 -9.79
C SER A 138 -19.85 -22.57 -11.08
N VAL A 139 -19.49 -22.00 -12.24
CA VAL A 139 -19.69 -22.68 -13.54
C VAL A 139 -18.88 -23.98 -13.58
N ALA A 140 -17.61 -23.95 -13.19
CA ALA A 140 -16.76 -25.14 -13.16
C ALA A 140 -17.32 -26.25 -12.26
N PHE A 141 -17.82 -25.88 -11.07
CA PHE A 141 -18.48 -26.80 -10.17
C PHE A 141 -19.69 -27.48 -10.83
N VAL A 142 -20.59 -26.70 -11.43
CA VAL A 142 -21.81 -27.21 -12.09
C VAL A 142 -21.46 -28.06 -13.31
N SER A 143 -20.51 -27.64 -14.14
CA SER A 143 -20.09 -28.39 -15.33
C SER A 143 -19.52 -29.76 -14.99
N VAL A 144 -18.66 -29.85 -13.96
CA VAL A 144 -18.11 -31.14 -13.51
C VAL A 144 -19.21 -32.02 -12.91
N ARG A 145 -20.18 -31.43 -12.21
CA ARG A 145 -21.34 -32.19 -11.69
C ARG A 145 -22.17 -32.81 -12.79
N ILE A 146 -22.52 -32.04 -13.82
CA ILE A 146 -23.30 -32.51 -14.96
C ILE A 146 -22.51 -33.57 -15.74
N GLY A 147 -21.22 -33.34 -16.01
CA GLY A 147 -20.38 -34.27 -16.78
C GLY A 147 -20.09 -35.61 -16.08
N LEU A 148 -20.06 -35.63 -14.75
CA LEU A 148 -19.87 -36.87 -13.97
C LEU A 148 -21.18 -37.64 -13.71
N GLN A 149 -22.33 -37.11 -14.14
CA GLN A 149 -23.64 -37.77 -14.06
C GLN A 149 -24.14 -38.05 -15.48
N PRO A 150 -23.66 -39.14 -16.13
CA PRO A 150 -24.02 -39.46 -17.51
C PRO A 150 -25.48 -39.92 -17.67
N GLU A 151 -26.18 -40.23 -16.58
CA GLU A 151 -27.58 -40.61 -16.59
C GLU A 151 -28.37 -39.65 -15.70
N PHE A 152 -29.44 -39.07 -16.24
CA PHE A 152 -30.40 -38.19 -15.55
C PHE A 152 -31.25 -38.96 -14.52
N GLU A 153 -30.72 -40.04 -13.95
CA GLU A 153 -31.35 -40.78 -12.87
C GLU A 153 -30.98 -40.13 -11.54
N LEU A 154 -31.96 -40.01 -10.63
CA LEU A 154 -31.81 -39.52 -9.26
C LEU A 154 -30.96 -40.47 -8.38
N ARG A 155 -29.80 -40.91 -8.85
CA ARG A 155 -28.88 -41.72 -8.06
C ARG A 155 -28.26 -40.87 -6.95
N PRO A 156 -28.09 -41.44 -5.74
CA PRO A 156 -27.47 -40.74 -4.64
C PRO A 156 -26.03 -40.33 -5.01
N ILE A 157 -25.67 -39.11 -4.60
CA ILE A 157 -24.39 -38.48 -4.88
C ILE A 157 -23.26 -39.40 -4.43
N VAL A 158 -22.44 -39.89 -5.37
CA VAL A 158 -21.20 -40.57 -5.00
C VAL A 158 -20.25 -39.54 -4.38
N PRO A 159 -19.71 -39.78 -3.17
CA PRO A 159 -18.91 -38.80 -2.43
C PRO A 159 -17.68 -38.33 -3.23
N ASN A 160 -17.12 -39.19 -4.08
CA ASN A 160 -15.97 -38.86 -4.92
C ASN A 160 -16.31 -37.81 -6.00
N ALA A 161 -17.46 -37.92 -6.68
CA ALA A 161 -17.86 -36.92 -7.68
C ALA A 161 -18.14 -35.55 -7.04
N ALA A 162 -18.66 -35.55 -5.80
CA ALA A 162 -18.80 -34.33 -5.03
C ALA A 162 -17.46 -33.67 -4.73
N ALA A 163 -16.48 -34.44 -4.27
CA ALA A 163 -15.13 -33.94 -4.00
C ALA A 163 -14.48 -33.34 -5.26
N TRP A 164 -14.55 -34.03 -6.41
CA TRP A 164 -13.96 -33.55 -7.67
C TRP A 164 -14.59 -32.25 -8.17
N SER A 165 -15.91 -32.13 -8.10
CA SER A 165 -16.59 -30.88 -8.48
C SER A 165 -16.21 -29.69 -7.58
N MET A 166 -16.10 -29.92 -6.26
CA MET A 166 -15.67 -28.88 -5.32
C MET A 166 -14.22 -28.48 -5.56
N LEU A 167 -13.33 -29.46 -5.78
CA LEU A 167 -11.93 -29.21 -6.09
C LEU A 167 -11.79 -28.38 -7.38
N ALA A 168 -12.49 -28.78 -8.45
CA ALA A 168 -12.48 -28.04 -9.71
C ALA A 168 -12.97 -26.59 -9.54
N GLY A 169 -14.09 -26.38 -8.84
CA GLY A 169 -14.62 -25.06 -8.55
C GLY A 169 -13.64 -24.19 -7.75
N VAL A 170 -13.04 -24.73 -6.70
CA VAL A 170 -12.05 -24.02 -5.85
C VAL A 170 -10.78 -23.68 -6.63
N VAL A 171 -10.26 -24.61 -7.44
CA VAL A 171 -9.05 -24.39 -8.24
C VAL A 171 -9.31 -23.30 -9.28
N LEU A 172 -10.39 -23.40 -10.06
CA LEU A 172 -10.71 -22.41 -11.09
C LEU A 172 -11.04 -21.04 -10.48
N SER A 173 -11.72 -21.01 -9.33
CA SER A 173 -11.96 -19.76 -8.60
C SER A 173 -10.65 -19.11 -8.14
N SER A 174 -9.74 -19.89 -7.54
CA SER A 174 -8.44 -19.41 -7.06
C SER A 174 -7.56 -18.91 -8.22
N LEU A 175 -7.49 -19.66 -9.32
CA LEU A 175 -6.76 -19.23 -10.53
C LEU A 175 -7.35 -17.92 -11.06
N THR A 176 -8.67 -17.84 -11.20
CA THR A 176 -9.35 -16.62 -11.67
C THR A 176 -9.08 -15.45 -10.72
N LEU A 177 -9.15 -15.65 -9.42
CA LEU A 177 -8.88 -14.60 -8.43
C LEU A 177 -7.47 -14.02 -8.60
N LEU A 178 -6.47 -14.86 -8.91
CA LEU A 178 -5.07 -14.46 -9.03
C LEU A 178 -4.70 -13.90 -10.41
N THR A 179 -5.30 -14.42 -11.49
CA THR A 179 -4.88 -14.10 -12.86
C THR A 179 -5.88 -13.26 -13.64
N TRP A 180 -7.04 -12.92 -13.07
CA TRP A 180 -8.04 -12.12 -13.79
C TRP A 180 -7.50 -10.72 -14.14
N PRO A 181 -7.53 -10.33 -15.43
CA PRO A 181 -6.95 -9.08 -15.89
C PRO A 181 -7.90 -7.91 -15.66
N SER A 182 -8.07 -7.48 -14.40
CA SER A 182 -8.94 -6.35 -14.07
C SER A 182 -8.48 -5.07 -14.78
N ARG A 183 -9.36 -4.54 -15.64
CA ARG A 183 -9.13 -3.32 -16.43
C ARG A 183 -9.57 -2.04 -15.72
N ARG A 184 -10.04 -2.15 -14.46
CA ARG A 184 -10.42 -0.97 -13.68
C ARG A 184 -9.21 -0.05 -13.53
N ARG A 185 -9.42 1.24 -13.78
CA ARG A 185 -8.40 2.27 -13.70
C ARG A 185 -8.34 2.81 -12.28
N VAL A 186 -7.14 2.85 -11.72
CA VAL A 186 -6.90 3.22 -10.34
C VAL A 186 -5.67 4.12 -10.26
N PHE A 187 -5.70 5.06 -9.32
CA PHE A 187 -4.50 5.78 -8.95
C PHE A 187 -3.78 4.99 -7.86
N LEU A 188 -2.50 4.71 -8.11
CA LEU A 188 -1.57 4.15 -7.13
C LEU A 188 -0.28 4.98 -7.21
N ASP A 189 0.01 5.72 -6.15
CA ASP A 189 1.21 6.56 -5.97
C ASP A 189 2.48 5.91 -6.52
N ARG A 190 2.76 4.64 -6.19
CA ARG A 190 3.99 3.94 -6.63
C ARG A 190 4.13 3.74 -8.15
N ILE A 191 3.01 3.72 -8.88
CA ILE A 191 3.00 3.53 -10.34
C ILE A 191 2.72 4.85 -11.06
N CYS A 192 1.89 5.71 -10.48
CA CYS A 192 1.40 6.94 -11.12
C CYS A 192 2.31 8.14 -10.85
N ILE A 193 3.15 8.09 -9.81
CA ILE A 193 4.18 9.10 -9.51
C ILE A 193 5.55 8.50 -9.85
N HIS A 194 6.38 9.28 -10.53
CA HIS A 194 7.73 8.85 -10.90
C HIS A 194 8.59 8.67 -9.65
N GLN A 195 9.25 7.53 -9.49
CA GLN A 195 9.89 7.17 -8.23
C GLN A 195 11.38 7.53 -8.18
N LYS A 196 12.01 7.69 -9.35
CA LYS A 196 13.45 7.91 -9.52
C LYS A 196 13.85 9.32 -9.97
N ASP A 197 12.89 10.12 -10.42
CA ASP A 197 13.12 11.48 -10.90
C ASP A 197 12.58 12.38 -9.81
N GLU A 198 13.48 13.09 -9.13
CA GLU A 198 13.12 13.88 -7.96
C GLU A 198 12.18 15.03 -8.29
N ARG A 199 12.30 15.61 -9.49
CA ARG A 199 11.44 16.72 -9.92
C ARG A 199 10.03 16.23 -10.18
N LEU A 200 9.88 15.16 -10.94
CA LEU A 200 8.57 14.56 -11.22
C LEU A 200 7.93 13.93 -9.97
N LYS A 201 8.76 13.41 -9.05
CA LYS A 201 8.30 12.91 -7.76
C LYS A 201 7.76 14.03 -6.90
N ALA A 202 8.51 15.13 -6.77
CA ALA A 202 8.10 16.31 -6.02
C ALA A 202 6.83 16.91 -6.60
N GLU A 203 6.77 17.09 -7.93
CA GLU A 203 5.57 17.53 -8.63
C GLU A 203 4.38 16.60 -8.34
N GLY A 204 4.55 15.28 -8.45
CA GLY A 204 3.49 14.32 -8.13
C GLY A 204 3.00 14.40 -6.67
N MET A 205 3.90 14.64 -5.72
CA MET A 205 3.54 14.81 -4.30
C MET A 205 2.81 16.13 -4.05
N LEU A 206 3.26 17.23 -4.65
CA LEU A 206 2.62 18.55 -4.52
C LEU A 206 1.21 18.55 -5.11
N ASN A 207 0.98 17.80 -6.19
CA ASN A 207 -0.34 17.69 -6.82
C ASN A 207 -1.24 16.62 -6.18
N LEU A 208 -0.82 15.93 -5.10
CA LEU A 208 -1.60 14.82 -4.53
C LEU A 208 -3.01 15.23 -4.09
N ALA A 209 -3.13 16.39 -3.48
CA ALA A 209 -4.42 16.92 -3.04
C ALA A 209 -5.33 17.27 -4.24
N ALA A 210 -4.74 17.80 -5.32
CA ALA A 210 -5.44 18.01 -6.58
C ALA A 210 -5.88 16.67 -7.21
N LEU A 211 -5.02 15.65 -7.23
CA LEU A 211 -5.34 14.31 -7.72
C LEU A 211 -6.54 13.70 -6.96
N LEU A 212 -6.62 13.91 -5.65
CA LEU A 212 -7.78 13.50 -4.86
C LEU A 212 -9.05 14.24 -5.29
N LYS A 213 -9.00 15.54 -5.56
CA LYS A 213 -10.13 16.33 -6.13
C LYS A 213 -10.59 15.79 -7.49
N TYR A 214 -9.68 15.30 -8.33
CA TYR A 214 -10.01 14.67 -9.63
C TYR A 214 -10.43 13.19 -9.52
N SER A 215 -10.48 12.63 -8.30
CA SER A 215 -10.83 11.24 -8.05
C SER A 215 -12.31 11.05 -7.75
N GLN A 216 -12.99 10.18 -8.51
CA GLN A 216 -14.42 9.90 -8.33
C GLN A 216 -14.73 9.10 -7.06
N SER A 217 -13.77 8.31 -6.58
CA SER A 217 -13.91 7.51 -5.37
C SER A 217 -12.57 7.35 -4.65
N LEU A 218 -12.60 7.21 -3.32
CA LEU A 218 -11.43 6.87 -2.50
C LEU A 218 -11.61 5.48 -1.90
N LEU A 219 -10.70 4.57 -2.22
CA LEU A 219 -10.60 3.25 -1.58
C LEU A 219 -9.50 3.27 -0.52
N VAL A 220 -9.91 3.15 0.74
CA VAL A 220 -9.02 3.07 1.88
C VAL A 220 -8.80 1.61 2.27
N CYS A 221 -7.58 1.12 2.11
CA CYS A 221 -7.14 -0.17 2.64
C CYS A 221 -6.77 0.01 4.12
N TRP A 222 -7.77 -0.06 4.99
CA TRP A 222 -7.63 0.26 6.41
C TRP A 222 -6.90 -0.85 7.16
N ASP A 223 -5.88 -0.47 7.93
CA ASP A 223 -5.19 -1.32 8.87
C ASP A 223 -4.76 -0.48 10.10
N PRO A 224 -4.31 -1.10 11.21
CA PRO A 224 -3.97 -0.36 12.44
C PRO A 224 -2.91 0.75 12.27
N SER A 225 -2.04 0.65 11.26
CA SER A 225 -1.01 1.65 10.96
C SER A 225 -1.49 2.76 10.00
N TYR A 226 -2.70 2.66 9.45
CA TYR A 226 -3.19 3.61 8.45
C TYR A 226 -3.30 5.03 9.03
N MET A 227 -3.94 5.18 10.19
CA MET A 227 -4.09 6.48 10.88
C MET A 227 -2.80 6.99 11.52
N GLN A 228 -1.77 6.15 11.64
CA GLN A 228 -0.46 6.56 12.17
C GLN A 228 0.38 7.31 11.13
N ARG A 229 -0.06 7.33 9.87
CA ARG A 229 0.66 7.98 8.77
C ARG A 229 0.00 9.29 8.40
N MET A 230 0.76 10.37 8.61
CA MET A 230 0.35 11.73 8.26
C MET A 230 -0.21 11.81 6.83
N TRP A 231 0.52 11.28 5.84
CA TRP A 231 0.08 11.32 4.44
C TRP A 231 -1.26 10.63 4.20
N CYS A 232 -1.49 9.44 4.77
CA CYS A 232 -2.77 8.72 4.61
C CYS A 232 -3.95 9.49 5.24
N THR A 233 -3.71 10.14 6.39
CA THR A 233 -4.72 10.99 7.05
C THR A 233 -5.00 12.26 6.26
N VAL A 234 -3.96 12.89 5.69
CA VAL A 234 -4.09 14.06 4.80
C VAL A 234 -4.88 13.68 3.54
N GLU A 235 -4.61 12.52 2.93
CA GLU A 235 -5.36 12.04 1.76
C GLU A 235 -6.84 11.86 2.08
N LEU A 236 -7.16 11.25 3.22
CA LEU A 236 -8.53 11.05 3.67
C LEU A 236 -9.23 12.39 3.93
N ALA A 237 -8.59 13.30 4.66
CA ALA A 237 -9.14 14.61 4.98
C ALA A 237 -9.35 15.47 3.72
N ALA A 238 -8.36 15.49 2.82
CA ALA A 238 -8.46 16.23 1.56
C ALA A 238 -9.59 15.68 0.68
N TYR A 239 -9.73 14.34 0.58
CA TYR A 239 -10.84 13.75 -0.16
C TYR A 239 -12.20 14.12 0.41
N LEU A 240 -12.39 14.02 1.74
CA LEU A 240 -13.63 14.40 2.41
C LEU A 240 -13.97 15.89 2.24
N LYS A 241 -12.96 16.76 2.27
CA LYS A 241 -13.12 18.21 2.01
C LYS A 241 -13.59 18.48 0.58
N CYS A 242 -13.06 17.75 -0.40
CA CYS A 242 -13.39 17.93 -1.82
C CYS A 242 -14.71 17.27 -2.23
N HIS A 243 -15.11 16.22 -1.51
CA HIS A 243 -16.22 15.35 -1.89
C HIS A 243 -17.16 15.09 -0.70
N PRO A 244 -17.98 16.08 -0.30
CA PRO A 244 -18.89 15.93 0.85
C PRO A 244 -19.86 14.75 0.67
N GLU A 245 -20.29 14.48 -0.57
CA GLU A 245 -21.20 13.38 -0.92
C GLU A 245 -20.50 12.29 -1.77
N GLY A 246 -19.17 12.29 -1.82
CA GLY A 246 -18.42 11.35 -2.67
C GLY A 246 -18.32 9.95 -2.06
N PRO A 247 -18.20 8.92 -2.90
CA PRO A 247 -18.08 7.54 -2.43
C PRO A 247 -16.71 7.30 -1.76
N LEU A 248 -16.72 7.27 -0.42
CA LEU A 248 -15.60 6.80 0.41
C LEU A 248 -15.78 5.31 0.73
N ILE A 249 -14.88 4.47 0.21
CA ILE A 249 -14.93 3.03 0.39
C ILE A 249 -13.84 2.63 1.37
N ILE A 250 -14.21 2.35 2.62
CA ILE A 250 -13.28 1.82 3.61
C ILE A 250 -13.38 0.29 3.60
N ARG A 251 -12.23 -0.36 3.45
CA ARG A 251 -12.12 -1.82 3.51
C ARG A 251 -11.08 -2.20 4.55
N LEU A 252 -11.52 -2.93 5.57
CA LEU A 252 -10.63 -3.47 6.58
C LEU A 252 -9.73 -4.54 5.94
N SER A 253 -8.43 -4.27 5.94
CA SER A 253 -7.43 -5.32 5.78
C SER A 253 -7.46 -6.13 7.06
N VAL A 254 -8.16 -7.26 7.04
CA VAL A 254 -8.06 -8.25 8.11
C VAL A 254 -6.61 -8.74 8.08
N GLY A 255 -5.78 -8.18 8.95
CA GLY A 255 -4.47 -8.76 9.27
C GLY A 255 -4.75 -10.23 9.53
N ALA A 256 -4.06 -11.10 8.79
CA ALA A 256 -4.25 -12.54 8.81
C ALA A 256 -4.69 -12.96 10.21
N LEU A 257 -5.84 -13.66 10.31
CA LEU A 257 -6.32 -14.23 11.56
C LEU A 257 -5.14 -14.89 12.28
N ASN A 258 -4.49 -14.12 13.17
CA ASN A 258 -3.42 -14.56 14.03
C ASN A 258 -4.02 -15.07 15.36
N THR A 259 -5.35 -15.27 15.39
CA THR A 259 -5.95 -16.36 16.14
C THR A 259 -5.90 -17.57 15.21
N GLY A 260 -5.00 -18.52 15.48
CA GLY A 260 -4.64 -19.65 14.61
C GLY A 260 -5.75 -20.66 14.26
N LEU A 261 -6.92 -20.20 13.80
CA LEU A 261 -8.10 -20.94 13.44
C LEU A 261 -9.02 -20.04 12.58
N ALA A 262 -9.56 -20.57 11.47
CA ALA A 262 -10.69 -20.04 10.67
C ALA A 262 -10.39 -19.22 9.40
N PRO A 263 -9.91 -19.90 8.35
CA PRO A 263 -10.77 -19.95 7.15
C PRO A 263 -11.38 -21.33 6.93
N THR A 264 -10.63 -22.39 7.25
CA THR A 264 -11.14 -23.77 7.16
C THR A 264 -12.21 -24.06 8.20
N ARG A 265 -12.12 -23.52 9.43
CA ARG A 265 -13.18 -23.67 10.44
C ARG A 265 -14.44 -22.84 10.15
N LEU A 266 -14.34 -21.66 9.54
CA LEU A 266 -15.54 -20.90 9.16
C LEU A 266 -16.28 -21.61 8.01
N LEU A 267 -15.53 -22.13 7.03
CA LEU A 267 -16.08 -22.98 5.97
C LEU A 267 -16.69 -24.27 6.56
N MET A 268 -15.97 -24.97 7.45
CA MET A 268 -16.44 -26.20 8.09
C MET A 268 -17.61 -25.97 9.07
N LEU A 269 -17.72 -24.82 9.73
CA LEU A 269 -18.85 -24.49 10.61
C LEU A 269 -20.11 -24.13 9.80
N LEU A 270 -19.94 -23.50 8.63
CA LEU A 270 -21.03 -23.29 7.68
C LEU A 270 -21.51 -24.63 7.09
N PHE A 271 -20.60 -25.57 6.81
CA PHE A 271 -20.96 -26.91 6.32
C PHE A 271 -21.50 -27.85 7.41
N SER A 272 -21.00 -27.79 8.65
CA SER A 272 -21.43 -28.64 9.76
C SER A 272 -22.87 -28.33 10.21
N LYS A 273 -23.27 -27.04 10.25
CA LYS A 273 -24.65 -26.68 10.57
C LYS A 273 -25.65 -27.14 9.51
N THR A 274 -25.28 -27.08 8.23
CA THR A 274 -26.14 -27.61 7.14
C THR A 274 -26.24 -29.14 7.14
N PHE A 275 -25.24 -29.86 7.68
CA PHE A 275 -25.24 -31.31 7.74
C PHE A 275 -26.01 -31.83 8.97
N LEU A 276 -25.84 -31.19 10.14
CA LEU A 276 -26.55 -31.55 11.37
C LEU A 276 -28.05 -31.27 11.30
N GLN A 277 -28.46 -30.19 10.62
CA GLN A 277 -29.88 -29.85 10.47
C GLN A 277 -30.64 -30.80 9.53
N ARG A 278 -29.94 -31.62 8.74
CA ARG A 278 -30.54 -32.62 7.83
C ARG A 278 -30.65 -34.01 8.47
N SER A 279 -29.97 -34.28 9.59
CA SER A 279 -29.98 -35.57 10.28
C SER A 279 -31.08 -35.71 11.35
N SER A 280 -31.79 -34.63 11.70
CA SER A 280 -32.88 -34.66 12.70
C SER A 280 -34.28 -34.66 12.07
N ALA A 281 -34.39 -34.83 10.75
CA ALA A 281 -35.64 -34.80 10.00
C ALA A 281 -35.91 -36.10 9.21
N VAL A 282 -35.29 -37.22 9.64
CA VAL A 282 -35.56 -38.60 9.19
C VAL A 282 -35.68 -39.45 10.45
#